data_AF-A0A527ZSB9-F1
#
_entry.id   AF-A0A527ZSB9-F1
#
_cell.length_a   1.000
_cell.length_b   1.000
_cell.length_c   1.000
_cell.angle_alpha   90.00
_cell.angle_beta   90.00
_cell.angle_gamma   90.00
#
_symmetry.space_group_name_H-M   'P 1'
#
loop_
_entity.id
_entity.type
_entity.pdbx_description
1 polymer ?
#
loop_
_entity_poly.entity_id
_entity_poly.type
_entity_poly.pdbx_seq_one_letter_code
_entity_poly.pdbx_strand_id
1 'polypeptide(L)'
;KKNPDAAELVRGKTGRVTGHLVGLLTVMKGMPLTYGKDMQEDKESVFDAAETLDLMLAAMTGMVRDMTVNAAAMKKAAGSGYATATDLADWLVRTLGLPFREAHHVTGRAVALAEEKKIGLDRLPLEDLQSIYAGITTDVFSVLAVQNSVKSRTSFGGTAPSEVRKQIRYWKKHIARA
;
A
#
# COMPACT_ATOMS: atom_id res chain seq x y z
N LYS A 1 -9.44 -1.30 -24.67
CA LYS A 1 -9.16 -0.27 -23.65
C LYS A 1 -10.42 -0.11 -22.80
N LYS A 2 -10.32 -0.17 -21.46
CA LYS A 2 -11.44 0.13 -20.54
C LYS A 2 -11.00 1.31 -19.68
N ASN A 3 -11.84 2.32 -19.52
CA ASN A 3 -11.51 3.51 -18.76
C ASN A 3 -12.02 3.37 -17.32
N PRO A 4 -11.27 3.83 -16.29
CA PRO A 4 -11.68 3.75 -14.89
C PRO A 4 -12.57 4.95 -14.50
N ASP A 5 -13.60 5.25 -15.29
CA ASP A 5 -14.40 6.48 -15.20
C ASP A 5 -14.99 6.70 -13.79
N ALA A 6 -15.46 5.62 -13.14
CA ALA A 6 -15.99 5.67 -11.78
C ALA A 6 -14.92 6.16 -10.77
N ALA A 7 -13.70 5.64 -10.83
CA ALA A 7 -12.61 6.06 -9.95
C ALA A 7 -12.16 7.50 -10.25
N GLU A 8 -12.15 7.90 -11.52
CA GLU A 8 -11.81 9.26 -11.93
C GLU A 8 -12.82 10.28 -11.40
N LEU A 9 -14.12 9.98 -11.50
CA LEU A 9 -15.19 10.83 -10.98
C LEU A 9 -15.21 10.89 -9.46
N VAL A 10 -14.97 9.77 -8.76
CA VAL A 10 -14.86 9.75 -7.29
C VAL A 10 -13.70 10.66 -6.85
N ARG A 11 -12.53 10.54 -7.48
CA ARG A 11 -11.38 11.42 -7.21
C ARG A 11 -11.70 12.89 -7.45
N GLY A 12 -12.40 13.22 -8.53
CA GLY A 12 -12.81 14.60 -8.83
C GLY A 12 -13.82 15.15 -7.83
N LYS A 13 -14.82 14.34 -7.45
CA LYS A 13 -15.88 14.73 -6.52
C LYS A 13 -15.38 14.98 -5.09
N THR A 14 -14.25 14.39 -4.68
CA THR A 14 -13.57 14.76 -3.43
C THR A 14 -13.27 16.26 -3.36
N GLY A 15 -12.84 16.88 -4.47
CA GLY A 15 -12.59 18.32 -4.51
C GLY A 15 -13.86 19.14 -4.30
N ARG A 16 -14.98 18.70 -4.88
CA ARG A 16 -16.30 19.35 -4.70
C ARG A 16 -16.76 19.28 -3.24
N VAL A 17 -16.73 18.10 -2.62
CA VAL A 17 -17.09 17.92 -1.21
C VAL A 17 -16.20 18.76 -0.29
N THR A 18 -14.91 18.87 -0.61
CA THR A 18 -13.98 19.74 0.13
C THR A 18 -14.37 21.22 -0.02
N GLY A 19 -14.78 21.65 -1.21
CA GLY A 19 -15.30 23.00 -1.45
C GLY A 19 -16.52 23.32 -0.59
N HIS A 20 -17.47 22.38 -0.47
CA HIS A 20 -18.64 22.51 0.41
C HIS A 20 -18.26 22.72 1.87
N LEU A 21 -17.30 21.95 2.38
CA LEU A 21 -16.79 22.12 3.75
C LEU A 21 -16.20 23.53 3.96
N VAL A 22 -15.34 23.98 3.05
CA VAL A 22 -14.70 25.30 3.15
C VAL A 22 -15.73 26.42 3.05
N GLY A 23 -16.70 26.28 2.14
CA GLY A 23 -17.80 27.23 1.98
C GLY A 23 -18.62 27.36 3.26
N LEU A 24 -19.09 26.24 3.81
CA LEU A 24 -19.88 26.22 5.03
C LEU A 24 -19.12 26.80 6.23
N LEU A 25 -17.85 26.43 6.43
CA LEU A 25 -17.02 27.01 7.48
C LEU A 25 -16.85 28.54 7.32
N THR A 26 -16.79 29.02 6.08
CA THR A 26 -16.67 30.45 5.78
C THR A 26 -17.96 31.20 6.07
N VAL A 27 -19.13 30.64 5.73
CA VAL A 27 -20.45 31.19 6.06
C VAL A 27 -20.59 31.35 7.58
N MET A 28 -20.17 30.35 8.34
CA MET A 28 -20.31 30.35 9.80
C MET A 28 -19.29 31.26 10.52
N LYS A 29 -18.22 31.68 9.84
CA LYS A 29 -17.09 32.39 10.47
C LYS A 29 -17.50 33.77 10.96
N GLY A 30 -17.43 33.96 12.28
CA GLY A 30 -17.59 35.28 12.90
C GLY A 30 -19.04 35.79 12.95
N MET A 31 -20.01 34.92 12.71
CA MET A 31 -21.43 35.26 12.80
C MET A 31 -21.80 35.57 14.27
N PRO A 32 -22.42 36.72 14.57
CA PRO A 32 -22.91 37.00 15.92
C PRO A 32 -24.11 36.11 16.26
N LEU A 33 -24.31 35.83 17.54
CA LEU A 33 -25.49 35.12 18.02
C LEU A 33 -26.75 36.00 17.90
N THR A 34 -27.94 35.45 17.69
CA THR A 34 -28.29 34.02 17.61
C THR A 34 -28.48 33.58 16.16
N TYR A 35 -29.70 33.64 15.63
CA TYR A 35 -30.00 33.28 14.25
C TYR A 35 -29.60 34.40 13.28
N GLY A 36 -28.78 34.07 12.28
CA GLY A 36 -28.51 34.88 11.11
C GLY A 36 -29.11 34.24 9.85
N LYS A 37 -29.69 35.03 8.95
CA LYS A 37 -30.32 34.48 7.72
C LYS A 37 -29.29 33.88 6.75
N ASP A 38 -28.02 34.27 6.88
CA ASP A 38 -26.85 33.64 6.25
C ASP A 38 -26.80 32.12 6.50
N MET A 39 -27.33 31.63 7.63
CA MET A 39 -27.45 30.20 7.93
C MET A 39 -28.38 29.46 6.95
N GLN A 40 -29.11 30.15 6.08
CA GLN A 40 -29.89 29.52 5.02
C GLN A 40 -29.00 28.74 4.03
N GLU A 41 -27.73 29.15 3.86
CA GLU A 41 -26.72 28.55 2.99
C GLU A 41 -26.18 27.19 3.48
N ASP A 42 -26.58 26.72 4.66
CA ASP A 42 -26.11 25.46 5.24
C ASP A 42 -26.58 24.22 4.47
N LYS A 43 -27.80 24.28 3.91
CA LYS A 43 -28.52 23.12 3.35
C LYS A 43 -27.91 22.64 2.04
N GLU A 44 -27.67 23.53 1.09
CA GLU A 44 -27.28 23.14 -0.27
C GLU A 44 -25.93 22.40 -0.27
N SER A 45 -24.95 22.94 0.47
CA SER A 45 -23.63 22.32 0.62
C SER A 45 -23.69 20.94 1.27
N VAL A 46 -24.54 20.78 2.30
CA VAL A 46 -24.70 19.51 3.01
C VAL A 46 -25.46 18.49 2.15
N PHE A 47 -26.50 18.91 1.45
CA PHE A 47 -27.31 18.03 0.59
C PHE A 47 -26.50 17.52 -0.61
N ASP A 48 -25.83 18.40 -1.37
CA ASP A 48 -24.99 17.93 -2.48
C ASP A 48 -23.84 17.04 -1.97
N ALA A 49 -23.24 17.33 -0.81
CA ALA A 49 -22.21 16.47 -0.23
C ALA A 49 -22.74 15.07 0.12
N ALA A 50 -23.92 14.97 0.73
CA ALA A 50 -24.56 13.70 1.07
C ALA A 50 -24.90 12.87 -0.19
N GLU A 51 -25.59 13.47 -1.16
CA GLU A 51 -25.93 12.82 -2.42
C GLU A 51 -24.67 12.39 -3.21
N THR A 52 -23.64 13.22 -3.18
CA THR A 52 -22.34 12.91 -3.78
C THR A 52 -21.71 11.68 -3.13
N LEU A 53 -21.74 11.59 -1.80
CA LEU A 53 -21.18 10.46 -1.07
C LEU A 53 -21.90 9.15 -1.41
N ASP A 54 -23.23 9.15 -1.44
CA ASP A 54 -24.04 7.97 -1.78
C ASP A 54 -23.69 7.44 -3.18
N LEU A 55 -23.59 8.34 -4.17
CA LEU A 55 -23.19 7.98 -5.53
C LEU A 55 -21.77 7.43 -5.60
N MET A 56 -20.82 8.04 -4.88
CA MET A 56 -19.43 7.57 -4.84
C MET A 56 -19.32 6.19 -4.20
N LEU A 57 -20.04 5.93 -3.11
CA LEU A 57 -20.06 4.64 -2.43
C LEU A 57 -20.65 3.55 -3.33
N ALA A 58 -21.78 3.83 -3.99
CA ALA A 58 -22.39 2.89 -4.93
C ALA A 58 -21.46 2.55 -6.10
N ALA A 59 -20.85 3.57 -6.72
CA ALA A 59 -19.92 3.41 -7.84
C ALA A 59 -18.67 2.60 -7.44
N MET A 60 -18.03 2.94 -6.33
CA MET A 60 -16.84 2.24 -5.84
C MET A 60 -17.16 0.80 -5.42
N THR A 61 -18.32 0.57 -4.81
CA THR A 61 -18.77 -0.78 -4.44
C THR A 61 -18.94 -1.66 -5.67
N GLY A 62 -19.59 -1.17 -6.72
CA GLY A 62 -19.72 -1.89 -8.00
C GLY A 62 -18.36 -2.19 -8.62
N MET A 63 -17.49 -1.18 -8.70
CA MET A 63 -16.15 -1.33 -9.28
C MET A 63 -15.29 -2.36 -8.55
N VAL A 64 -15.25 -2.33 -7.21
CA VAL A 64 -14.47 -3.27 -6.40
C VAL A 64 -15.07 -4.67 -6.44
N ARG A 65 -16.40 -4.81 -6.47
CA ARG A 65 -17.08 -6.11 -6.55
C ARG A 65 -16.78 -6.82 -7.88
N ASP A 66 -16.82 -6.07 -8.98
CA ASP A 66 -16.75 -6.64 -10.32
C ASP A 66 -15.29 -6.66 -10.86
N MET A 67 -14.32 -6.19 -10.08
CA MET A 67 -12.91 -6.18 -10.48
C MET A 67 -12.34 -7.60 -10.64
N THR A 68 -11.50 -7.78 -11.65
CA THR A 68 -10.72 -9.01 -11.83
C THR A 68 -9.25 -8.73 -11.61
N VAL A 69 -8.61 -9.53 -10.76
CA VAL A 69 -7.18 -9.38 -10.43
C VAL A 69 -6.34 -10.24 -11.37
N ASN A 70 -5.39 -9.62 -12.08
CA ASN A 70 -4.39 -10.34 -12.86
C ASN A 70 -3.22 -10.78 -11.95
N ALA A 71 -3.40 -11.92 -11.28
CA ALA A 71 -2.41 -12.44 -10.32
C ALA A 71 -1.03 -12.70 -10.94
N ALA A 72 -0.98 -13.15 -12.21
CA ALA A 72 0.28 -13.42 -12.89
C ALA A 72 1.08 -12.14 -13.16
N ALA A 73 0.42 -11.10 -13.67
CA ALA A 73 1.04 -9.80 -13.89
C ALA A 73 1.49 -9.16 -12.58
N MET A 74 0.66 -9.20 -11.53
CA MET A 74 1.01 -8.67 -10.20
C MET A 74 2.19 -9.43 -9.58
N LYS A 75 2.23 -10.77 -9.69
CA LYS A 75 3.35 -11.59 -9.21
C LYS A 75 4.66 -11.24 -9.93
N LYS A 76 4.60 -11.04 -11.26
CA LYS A 76 5.76 -10.62 -12.06
C LYS A 76 6.25 -9.24 -11.63
N ALA A 77 5.34 -8.28 -11.46
CA ALA A 77 5.67 -6.93 -11.02
C ALA A 77 6.26 -6.90 -9.60
N ALA A 78 5.70 -7.69 -8.67
CA ALA A 78 6.20 -7.77 -7.29
C ALA A 78 7.62 -8.33 -7.19
N GLY A 79 8.05 -9.15 -8.15
CA GLY A 79 9.43 -9.65 -8.23
C GLY A 79 10.38 -8.72 -8.99
N SER A 80 9.90 -7.61 -9.54
CA SER A 80 10.72 -6.64 -10.27
C SER A 80 11.27 -5.55 -9.34
N GLY A 81 12.31 -4.85 -9.78
CA GLY A 81 12.86 -3.69 -9.06
C GLY A 81 13.50 -4.03 -7.71
N TYR A 82 13.96 -5.27 -7.52
CA TYR A 82 14.73 -5.69 -6.34
C TYR A 82 14.00 -5.43 -5.01
N ALA A 83 12.67 -5.53 -4.99
CA ALA A 83 11.85 -5.29 -3.79
C ALA A 83 12.24 -6.16 -2.58
N THR A 84 12.88 -7.32 -2.80
CA THR A 84 13.36 -8.22 -1.76
C THR A 84 14.78 -7.89 -1.25
N ALA A 85 15.40 -6.80 -1.72
CA ALA A 85 16.69 -6.34 -1.22
C ALA A 85 16.63 -6.00 0.28
N THR A 86 15.51 -5.45 0.77
CA THR A 86 15.34 -5.21 2.21
C THR A 86 15.32 -6.52 3.00
N ASP A 87 14.77 -7.61 2.45
CA ASP A 87 14.82 -8.93 3.08
C ASP A 87 16.25 -9.48 3.17
N LEU A 88 17.10 -9.21 2.18
CA LEU A 88 18.54 -9.53 2.24
C LEU A 88 19.23 -8.76 3.37
N ALA A 89 19.00 -7.46 3.47
CA ALA A 89 19.58 -6.65 4.54
C ALA A 89 19.12 -7.14 5.92
N ASP A 90 17.83 -7.41 6.09
CA ASP A 90 17.27 -7.98 7.33
C ASP A 90 17.92 -9.33 7.68
N TRP A 91 18.13 -10.20 6.69
CA TRP A 91 18.78 -11.50 6.89
C TRP A 91 20.26 -11.37 7.28
N LEU A 92 21.01 -10.46 6.65
CA LEU A 92 22.40 -10.19 7.01
C LEU A 92 22.54 -9.70 8.45
N VAL A 93 21.63 -8.83 8.91
CA VAL A 93 21.59 -8.37 10.30
C VAL A 93 21.27 -9.53 11.25
N ARG A 94 20.22 -10.31 10.94
CA ARG A 94 19.72 -11.36 11.85
C ARG A 94 20.63 -12.58 11.93
N THR A 95 21.18 -13.01 10.79
CA THR A 95 21.89 -14.29 10.67
C THR A 95 23.39 -14.10 10.83
N LEU A 96 23.95 -13.01 10.30
CA LEU A 96 25.40 -12.74 10.35
C LEU A 96 25.78 -11.67 11.37
N GLY A 97 24.80 -11.08 12.07
CA GLY A 97 25.03 -10.11 13.14
C GLY A 97 25.57 -8.76 12.65
N LEU A 98 25.46 -8.47 11.35
CA LEU A 98 26.00 -7.23 10.79
C LEU A 98 25.23 -6.01 11.33
N PRO A 99 25.92 -4.89 11.64
CA PRO A 99 25.26 -3.61 11.82
C PRO A 99 24.44 -3.27 10.57
N PHE A 100 23.24 -2.72 10.74
CA PHE A 100 22.33 -2.45 9.62
C PHE A 100 22.97 -1.63 8.49
N ARG A 101 23.82 -0.65 8.83
CA ARG A 101 24.56 0.14 7.84
C ARG A 101 25.41 -0.74 6.92
N GLU A 102 26.14 -1.70 7.49
CA GLU A 102 26.98 -2.63 6.73
C GLU A 102 26.14 -3.59 5.91
N ALA A 103 25.08 -4.17 6.50
CA ALA A 103 24.13 -5.02 5.79
C ALA A 103 23.49 -4.29 4.58
N HIS A 104 23.15 -3.02 4.74
CA HIS A 104 22.65 -2.17 3.65
C HIS A 104 23.70 -1.96 2.55
N HIS A 105 24.98 -1.72 2.90
CA HIS A 105 26.06 -1.60 1.91
C HIS A 105 26.31 -2.92 1.15
N VAL A 106 26.32 -4.06 1.83
CA VAL A 106 26.43 -5.39 1.21
C VAL A 106 25.26 -5.62 0.25
N THR A 107 24.04 -5.34 0.70
CA THR A 107 22.82 -5.46 -0.11
C THR A 107 22.87 -4.56 -1.34
N GLY A 108 23.30 -3.30 -1.21
CA GLY A 108 23.42 -2.38 -2.34
C GLY A 108 24.39 -2.88 -3.42
N ARG A 109 25.53 -3.47 -3.01
CA ARG A 109 26.46 -4.12 -3.95
C ARG A 109 25.84 -5.33 -4.65
N ALA A 110 25.05 -6.12 -3.93
CA ALA A 110 24.33 -7.25 -4.52
C ALA A 110 23.29 -6.80 -5.55
N VAL A 111 22.54 -5.73 -5.26
CA VAL A 111 21.58 -5.14 -6.21
C VAL A 111 22.30 -4.62 -7.46
N ALA A 112 23.39 -3.87 -7.30
CA ALA A 112 24.16 -3.36 -8.43
C ALA A 112 24.70 -4.49 -9.33
N LEU A 113 25.19 -5.59 -8.74
CA LEU A 113 25.65 -6.75 -9.48
C LEU A 113 24.51 -7.47 -10.21
N ALA A 114 23.34 -7.59 -9.58
CA ALA A 114 22.16 -8.17 -10.21
C ALA A 114 21.65 -7.30 -11.39
N GLU A 115 21.72 -5.97 -11.25
CA GLU A 115 21.40 -5.01 -12.32
C GLU A 115 22.36 -5.13 -13.50
N GLU A 116 23.66 -5.19 -13.25
CA GLU A 116 24.70 -5.37 -14.27
C GLU A 116 24.45 -6.66 -15.06
N LYS A 117 24.13 -7.76 -14.36
CA LYS A 117 23.81 -9.05 -14.97
C LYS A 117 22.40 -9.14 -15.54
N LYS A 118 21.55 -8.12 -15.36
CA LYS A 118 20.13 -8.05 -15.79
C LYS A 118 19.29 -9.24 -15.29
N ILE A 119 19.53 -9.65 -14.06
CA ILE A 119 18.79 -10.74 -13.39
C ILE A 119 18.17 -10.27 -12.08
N GLY A 120 17.25 -11.05 -11.53
CA GLY A 120 16.69 -10.83 -10.19
C GLY A 120 17.71 -11.14 -9.09
N LEU A 121 17.52 -10.54 -7.90
CA LEU A 121 18.38 -10.80 -6.74
C LEU A 121 18.33 -12.28 -6.32
N ASP A 122 17.18 -12.92 -6.46
CA ASP A 122 16.94 -14.35 -6.24
C ASP A 122 17.66 -15.26 -7.25
N ARG A 123 18.22 -14.69 -8.31
CA ARG A 123 18.93 -15.40 -9.38
C ARG A 123 20.44 -15.17 -9.38
N LEU A 124 20.97 -14.35 -8.47
CA LEU A 124 22.41 -14.25 -8.30
C LEU A 124 22.97 -15.58 -7.79
N PRO A 125 24.00 -16.14 -8.46
CA PRO A 125 24.80 -17.23 -7.92
C PRO A 125 25.27 -16.97 -6.49
N LEU A 126 25.34 -18.03 -5.68
CA LEU A 126 25.88 -17.92 -4.32
C LEU A 126 27.32 -17.38 -4.32
N GLU A 127 28.13 -17.80 -5.29
CA GLU A 127 29.53 -17.37 -5.45
C GLU A 127 29.62 -15.84 -5.63
N ASP A 128 28.71 -15.25 -6.41
CA ASP A 128 28.63 -13.79 -6.58
C ASP A 128 28.29 -13.09 -5.26
N LEU A 129 27.33 -13.62 -4.50
CA LEU A 129 26.98 -13.08 -3.19
C LEU A 129 28.15 -13.22 -2.19
N GLN A 130 28.85 -14.36 -2.21
CA GLN A 130 30.02 -14.61 -1.37
C GLN A 130 31.21 -13.72 -1.74
N SER A 131 31.35 -13.33 -3.01
CA SER A 131 32.35 -12.36 -3.45
C SER A 131 32.12 -10.96 -2.83
N ILE A 132 30.86 -10.63 -2.51
CA ILE A 132 30.49 -9.37 -1.85
C ILE A 132 30.68 -9.49 -0.34
N TYR A 133 30.26 -10.62 0.25
CA TYR A 133 30.43 -10.92 1.67
C TYR A 133 30.56 -12.43 1.91
N ALA A 134 31.74 -12.87 2.36
CA ALA A 134 32.09 -14.30 2.46
C ALA A 134 31.18 -15.11 3.41
N GLY A 135 30.55 -14.46 4.39
CA GLY A 135 29.63 -15.13 5.33
C GLY A 135 28.25 -15.47 4.76
N ILE A 136 27.92 -15.08 3.51
CA ILE A 136 26.64 -15.43 2.90
C ILE A 136 26.61 -16.94 2.59
N THR A 137 25.54 -17.60 3.03
CA THR A 137 25.30 -19.03 2.83
C THR A 137 24.11 -19.27 1.90
N THR A 138 23.87 -20.52 1.51
CA THR A 138 22.70 -20.93 0.72
C THR A 138 21.36 -20.55 1.36
N ASP A 139 21.32 -20.34 2.68
CA ASP A 139 20.10 -19.98 3.39
C ASP A 139 19.56 -18.60 2.99
N VAL A 140 20.39 -17.75 2.36
CA VAL A 140 19.96 -16.45 1.84
C VAL A 140 18.81 -16.56 0.84
N PHE A 141 18.78 -17.63 0.02
CA PHE A 141 17.72 -17.84 -0.96
C PHE A 141 16.36 -18.13 -0.32
N SER A 142 16.34 -18.46 0.98
CA SER A 142 15.09 -18.59 1.74
C SER A 142 14.38 -17.26 1.95
N VAL A 143 15.04 -16.11 1.82
CA VAL A 143 14.42 -14.78 2.01
C VAL A 143 14.21 -13.98 0.72
N LEU A 144 14.93 -14.31 -0.35
CA LEU A 144 14.94 -13.51 -1.59
C LEU A 144 13.70 -13.69 -2.48
N ALA A 145 12.91 -14.74 -2.25
CA ALA A 145 11.65 -14.94 -2.97
C ALA A 145 10.53 -14.06 -2.41
N VAL A 146 9.75 -13.42 -3.29
CA VAL A 146 8.61 -12.55 -2.93
C VAL A 146 7.65 -13.22 -1.94
N GLN A 147 7.38 -14.52 -2.10
CA GLN A 147 6.49 -15.25 -1.20
C GLN A 147 7.05 -15.35 0.22
N ASN A 148 8.37 -15.45 0.35
CA ASN A 148 9.01 -15.56 1.65
C ASN A 148 9.10 -14.20 2.33
N SER A 149 9.37 -13.14 1.56
CA SER A 149 9.26 -11.75 2.01
C SER A 149 7.87 -11.47 2.60
N VAL A 150 6.80 -11.80 1.87
CA VAL A 150 5.42 -11.63 2.36
C VAL A 150 5.15 -12.47 3.61
N LYS A 151 5.59 -13.73 3.64
CA LYS A 151 5.39 -14.63 4.80
C LYS A 151 6.12 -14.16 6.06
N SER A 152 7.26 -13.47 5.93
CA SER A 152 8.09 -13.07 7.06
C SER A 152 7.48 -11.91 7.87
N ARG A 153 6.61 -11.09 7.25
CA ARG A 153 5.96 -9.92 7.86
C ARG A 153 4.79 -10.34 8.75
N THR A 154 5.10 -10.94 9.89
CA THR A 154 4.16 -11.55 10.85
C THR A 154 3.73 -10.63 12.01
N SER A 155 4.24 -9.41 12.07
CA SER A 155 3.78 -8.40 13.03
C SER A 155 2.29 -8.09 12.83
N PHE A 156 1.64 -7.54 13.86
CA PHE A 156 0.25 -7.10 13.76
C PHE A 156 0.07 -6.13 12.58
N GLY A 157 -0.87 -6.46 11.69
CA GLY A 157 -1.12 -5.69 10.46
C GLY A 157 -0.15 -5.98 9.31
N GLY A 158 0.79 -6.92 9.48
CA GLY A 158 1.72 -7.35 8.46
C GLY A 158 1.07 -8.09 7.29
N THR A 159 1.84 -8.28 6.23
CA THR A 159 1.36 -8.86 4.95
C THR A 159 1.36 -10.39 4.95
N ALA A 160 1.84 -11.04 6.02
CA ALA A 160 1.84 -12.49 6.11
C ALA A 160 0.42 -13.07 5.92
N PRO A 161 0.24 -14.19 5.19
CA PRO A 161 -1.08 -14.76 4.97
C PRO A 161 -1.84 -15.13 6.25
N SER A 162 -1.14 -15.41 7.34
CA SER A 162 -1.75 -15.62 8.66
C SER A 162 -2.37 -14.33 9.19
N GLU A 163 -1.66 -13.21 9.10
CA GLU A 163 -2.08 -11.89 9.57
C GLU A 163 -3.20 -11.31 8.71
N VAL A 164 -3.09 -11.40 7.38
CA VAL A 164 -4.16 -10.97 6.46
C VAL A 164 -5.46 -11.72 6.75
N ARG A 165 -5.41 -13.04 6.98
CA ARG A 165 -6.60 -13.82 7.34
C ARG A 165 -7.18 -13.42 8.70
N LYS A 166 -6.33 -13.07 9.69
CA LYS A 166 -6.80 -12.52 10.97
C LYS A 166 -7.53 -11.19 10.77
N GLN A 167 -6.97 -10.28 9.98
CA GLN A 167 -7.59 -8.98 9.68
C GLN A 167 -8.91 -9.12 8.92
N ILE A 168 -9.00 -10.04 7.95
CA ILE A 168 -10.26 -10.34 7.26
C ILE A 168 -11.34 -10.78 8.25
N ARG A 169 -11.01 -11.69 9.18
CA ARG A 169 -11.97 -12.15 10.21
C ARG A 169 -12.36 -11.01 11.15
N TYR A 170 -11.40 -10.19 11.55
CA TYR A 170 -11.64 -9.02 12.39
C TYR A 170 -12.65 -8.08 11.73
N TRP A 171 -12.39 -7.63 10.49
CA TRP A 171 -13.25 -6.67 9.81
C TRP A 171 -14.63 -7.23 9.46
N LYS A 172 -14.72 -8.51 9.05
CA LYS A 172 -16.03 -9.17 8.86
C LYS A 172 -16.90 -9.11 10.11
N LYS A 173 -16.30 -9.33 11.30
CA LYS A 173 -17.04 -9.25 12.57
C LYS A 173 -17.47 -7.84 12.93
N HIS A 174 -16.67 -6.83 12.61
CA HIS A 174 -16.97 -5.43 12.97
C HIS A 174 -17.97 -4.79 12.01
N ILE A 175 -17.83 -5.03 10.71
CA ILE A 175 -18.75 -4.49 9.70
C ILE A 175 -20.14 -5.13 9.83
N ALA A 176 -20.25 -6.42 10.14
CA ALA A 176 -21.55 -7.07 10.35
C ALA A 176 -22.32 -6.61 11.60
N ARG A 177 -21.69 -5.80 12.46
CA ARG A 177 -22.32 -5.22 13.66
C ARG A 177 -22.79 -3.78 13.44
N ALA A 178 -22.33 -3.14 12.37
CA ALA A 178 -22.72 -1.80 11.96
C ALA A 178 -23.91 -1.88 11.02
#